data_AF-F0G9X6-F1
#
_entry.id   AF-F0G9X6-F1
#
_cell.length_a   1.000
_cell.length_b   1.000
_cell.length_c   1.000
_cell.angle_alpha   90.00
_cell.angle_beta   90.00
_cell.angle_gamma   90.00
#
_symmetry.space_group_name_H-M   'P 1'
#
loop_
_entity.id
_entity.type
_entity.pdbx_description
1 polymer ?
#
loop_
_entity_poly.entity_id
_entity_poly.type
_entity_poly.pdbx_seq_one_letter_code
_entity_poly.pdbx_strand_id
1 'polypeptide(L)'
;LATMTFGWAARRSPRGLLDNTPLAHLLQRELSFHRIEQMLEARLLHALAVTALSYSSGRHLTFYQAAEPIQAWRRAQRTARLVDLSASHLLASSAIPFVFPAVPLVLDGQIEYFGDGSIRQIAPLSPAIHFGADRIVVIGAADPRPEIPAANGAGLVRGYPTLAQIGQQVLASVFLDSIGSDIERIEHINRMIDPLPHQVEVDSGWRHVDVLAIAPSERIELIAAKHLKQMPATMRGLLGAIGGSQPAGASFASYLLFEEPFTRELIELGYRDGRAQRDTLADWIARADGGGPGAGAAVSGTAEAGTP
;
A
#
# COMPACT_ATOMS: atom_id res chain seq x y z
N LEU A 1 24.82 -6.16 -17.94
CA LEU A 1 26.26 -6.24 -17.61
C LEU A 1 27.11 -5.24 -18.42
N ALA A 2 26.90 -5.07 -19.73
CA ALA A 2 27.68 -4.09 -20.54
C ALA A 2 27.40 -2.60 -20.22
N THR A 3 26.22 -2.25 -19.69
CA THR A 3 25.91 -0.89 -19.19
C THR A 3 26.55 -0.59 -17.84
N MET A 4 26.91 -1.61 -17.05
CA MET A 4 27.62 -1.42 -15.78
C MET A 4 29.10 -1.10 -15.98
N THR A 5 29.71 -1.56 -17.07
CA THR A 5 31.12 -1.29 -17.40
C THR A 5 31.35 0.08 -18.04
N PHE A 6 30.40 0.62 -18.81
CA PHE A 6 30.57 1.95 -19.43
C PHE A 6 30.21 3.14 -18.54
N GLY A 7 29.40 2.95 -17.49
CA GLY A 7 29.08 4.01 -16.51
C GLY A 7 30.29 4.44 -15.66
N TRP A 8 31.30 3.58 -15.53
CA TRP A 8 32.50 3.87 -14.72
C TRP A 8 33.40 4.94 -15.35
N ALA A 9 33.30 5.15 -16.67
CA ALA A 9 34.08 6.17 -17.40
C ALA A 9 33.53 7.60 -17.22
N ALA A 10 32.30 7.78 -16.71
CA ALA A 10 31.63 9.08 -16.61
C ALA A 10 31.51 9.64 -15.17
N ARG A 11 32.15 9.01 -14.16
CA ARG A 11 32.09 9.41 -12.73
C ARG A 11 30.67 9.61 -12.14
N ARG A 12 29.62 9.09 -12.79
CA ARG A 12 28.25 9.05 -12.24
C ARG A 12 27.78 7.60 -12.24
N SER A 13 27.89 6.95 -11.09
CA SER A 13 27.21 5.67 -10.87
C SER A 13 25.70 5.86 -11.11
N PRO A 14 25.05 5.06 -11.97
CA PRO A 14 23.62 5.19 -12.21
C PRO A 14 22.86 4.99 -10.90
N ARG A 15 21.98 5.95 -10.57
CA ARG A 15 21.22 5.97 -9.31
C ARG A 15 19.95 5.12 -9.36
N GLY A 16 19.57 4.63 -10.54
CA GLY A 16 18.45 3.74 -10.83
C GLY A 16 18.51 3.25 -12.27
N LEU A 17 17.70 2.25 -12.62
CA LEU A 17 17.55 1.74 -13.99
C LEU A 17 16.79 2.73 -14.88
N LEU A 18 15.79 3.40 -14.31
CA LEU A 18 14.87 4.31 -14.97
C LEU A 18 14.91 5.70 -14.34
N ASP A 19 14.53 6.71 -15.13
CA ASP A 19 14.33 8.09 -14.69
C ASP A 19 12.87 8.29 -14.28
N ASN A 20 12.62 8.83 -13.07
CA ASN A 20 11.29 9.13 -12.56
C ASN A 20 10.85 10.58 -12.81
N THR A 21 11.64 11.39 -13.54
CA THR A 21 11.28 12.76 -13.93
C THR A 21 9.91 12.86 -14.63
N PRO A 22 9.51 11.95 -15.55
CA PRO A 22 8.17 12.00 -16.15
C PRO A 22 7.03 11.84 -15.12
N LEU A 23 7.21 10.97 -14.13
CA LEU A 23 6.25 10.80 -13.04
C LEU A 23 6.20 12.06 -12.17
N ALA A 24 7.34 12.69 -11.91
CA ALA A 24 7.39 13.94 -11.15
C ALA A 24 6.57 15.05 -11.82
N HIS A 25 6.72 15.21 -13.14
CA HIS A 25 5.95 16.17 -13.92
C HIS A 25 4.46 15.84 -13.94
N LEU A 26 4.09 14.57 -14.07
CA LEU A 26 2.70 14.13 -14.01
C LEU A 26 2.07 14.49 -12.65
N LEU A 27 2.74 14.13 -11.55
CA LEU A 27 2.25 14.42 -10.19
C LEU A 27 2.10 15.93 -9.95
N GLN A 28 3.06 16.74 -10.40
CA GLN A 28 2.97 18.20 -10.27
C GLN A 28 1.84 18.82 -11.12
N ARG A 29 1.54 18.23 -12.28
CA ARG A 29 0.50 18.73 -13.17
C ARG A 29 -0.91 18.35 -12.69
N GLU A 30 -1.09 17.11 -12.25
CA GLU A 30 -2.41 16.56 -11.95
C GLU A 30 -2.83 16.71 -10.48
N LEU A 31 -1.87 16.80 -9.54
CA LEU A 31 -2.18 16.90 -8.11
C LEU A 31 -2.06 18.32 -7.59
N SER A 32 -3.14 18.81 -6.99
CA SER A 32 -3.14 20.06 -6.24
C SER A 32 -2.97 19.77 -4.75
N PHE A 33 -1.74 19.93 -4.24
CA PHE A 33 -1.46 19.83 -2.80
C PHE A 33 -2.18 20.91 -1.99
N HIS A 34 -2.39 22.10 -2.58
CA HIS A 34 -3.20 23.14 -1.96
C HIS A 34 -4.67 22.71 -1.78
N ARG A 35 -5.24 21.94 -2.70
CA ARG A 35 -6.60 21.39 -2.51
C ARG A 35 -6.67 20.43 -1.33
N ILE A 36 -5.60 19.68 -1.05
CA ILE A 36 -5.54 18.78 0.12
C ILE A 36 -5.64 19.62 1.40
N GLU A 37 -4.86 20.71 1.50
CA GLU A 37 -4.94 21.66 2.62
C GLU A 37 -6.36 22.21 2.80
N GLN A 38 -6.99 22.67 1.71
CA GLN A 38 -8.37 23.17 1.74
C GLN A 38 -9.38 22.12 2.24
N MET A 39 -9.22 20.85 1.85
CA MET A 39 -10.09 19.76 2.31
C MET A 39 -9.85 19.42 3.78
N LEU A 40 -8.62 19.52 4.27
CA LEU A 40 -8.29 19.35 5.69
C LEU A 40 -8.88 20.50 6.53
N GLU A 41 -8.71 21.75 6.10
CA GLU A 41 -9.28 22.93 6.77
C GLU A 41 -10.82 22.88 6.81
N ALA A 42 -11.45 22.46 5.71
CA ALA A 42 -12.90 22.28 5.62
C ALA A 42 -13.40 21.02 6.35
N ARG A 43 -12.50 20.20 6.93
CA ARG A 43 -12.80 18.92 7.60
C ARG A 43 -13.51 17.90 6.72
N LEU A 44 -13.37 18.03 5.39
CA LEU A 44 -13.82 17.03 4.41
C LEU A 44 -12.82 15.88 4.29
N LEU A 45 -11.56 16.13 4.68
CA LEU A 45 -10.52 15.14 4.83
C LEU A 45 -10.02 15.17 6.28
N HIS A 46 -9.95 14.00 6.92
CA HIS A 46 -9.43 13.92 8.29
C HIS A 46 -7.90 13.97 8.32
N ALA A 47 -7.25 13.11 7.52
CA ALA A 47 -5.81 13.04 7.39
C ALA A 47 -5.39 12.38 6.08
N LEU A 48 -4.16 12.65 5.64
CA LEU A 48 -3.48 11.99 4.53
C LEU A 48 -2.09 11.55 4.99
N ALA A 49 -1.70 10.32 4.66
CA ALA A 49 -0.39 9.77 4.98
C ALA A 49 0.28 9.17 3.74
N VAL A 50 1.60 9.33 3.67
CA VAL A 50 2.49 8.73 2.67
C VAL A 50 3.66 8.09 3.39
N THR A 51 3.87 6.79 3.20
CA THR A 51 4.96 6.06 3.84
C THR A 51 6.13 5.89 2.87
N ALA A 52 7.35 6.08 3.36
CA ALA A 52 8.59 5.81 2.62
C ALA A 52 9.64 5.18 3.54
N LEU A 53 10.61 4.47 2.97
CA LEU A 53 11.76 3.93 3.70
C LEU A 53 12.94 4.89 3.55
N SER A 54 13.48 5.39 4.66
CA SER A 54 14.77 6.10 4.63
C SER A 54 15.92 5.11 4.46
N TYR A 55 16.68 5.23 3.39
CA TYR A 55 17.95 4.50 3.22
C TYR A 55 19.06 5.07 4.10
N SER A 56 18.94 6.33 4.51
CA SER A 56 19.91 6.97 5.41
C SER A 56 19.82 6.42 6.83
N SER A 57 18.60 6.25 7.36
CA SER A 57 18.38 5.79 8.73
C SER A 57 17.91 4.34 8.84
N GLY A 58 17.48 3.72 7.73
CA GLY A 58 16.94 2.35 7.69
C GLY A 58 15.53 2.24 8.26
N ARG A 59 14.79 3.35 8.38
CA ARG A 59 13.53 3.44 9.11
C ARG A 59 12.37 3.79 8.19
N HIS A 60 11.21 3.18 8.47
CA HIS A 60 9.96 3.62 7.88
C HIS A 60 9.51 4.93 8.49
N LEU A 61 9.21 5.89 7.63
CA LEU A 61 8.60 7.15 8.01
C LEU A 61 7.25 7.29 7.29
N THR A 62 6.23 7.62 8.07
CA THR A 62 4.94 8.07 7.57
C THR A 62 4.90 9.59 7.63
N PHE A 63 4.98 10.22 6.47
CA PHE A 63 4.73 11.64 6.30
C PHE A 63 3.23 11.87 6.27
N TYR A 64 2.73 12.86 7.00
CA TYR A 64 1.30 13.09 7.03
C TYR A 64 0.92 14.56 7.18
N GLN A 65 -0.31 14.86 6.78
CA GLN A 65 -1.07 16.08 7.10
C GLN A 65 -2.40 15.67 7.70
N ALA A 66 -2.94 16.47 8.63
CA ALA A 66 -4.19 16.19 9.32
C ALA A 66 -4.93 17.48 9.64
N ALA A 67 -6.27 17.41 9.69
CA ALA A 67 -7.13 18.54 10.04
C ALA A 67 -6.95 18.98 11.51
N GLU A 68 -6.58 18.03 12.38
CA GLU A 68 -6.30 18.27 13.79
C GLU A 68 -5.05 17.49 14.25
N PRO A 69 -4.35 17.93 15.30
CA PRO A 69 -3.21 17.20 15.85
C PRO A 69 -3.60 15.81 16.36
N ILE A 70 -3.00 14.76 15.79
CA ILE A 70 -3.35 13.38 16.11
C ILE A 70 -2.58 12.89 17.34
N GLN A 71 -3.28 12.73 18.47
CA GLN A 71 -2.66 12.37 19.76
C GLN A 71 -2.05 10.97 19.78
N ALA A 72 -2.67 9.98 19.12
CA ALA A 72 -2.22 8.59 19.17
C ALA A 72 -0.78 8.39 18.64
N TRP A 73 -0.30 9.30 17.78
CA TRP A 73 1.08 9.27 17.30
C TRP A 73 2.10 9.94 18.24
N ARG A 74 1.69 10.62 19.32
CA ARG A 74 2.64 11.27 20.24
C ARG A 74 3.64 10.29 20.87
N ARG A 75 3.26 9.01 21.09
CA ARG A 75 4.18 7.96 21.57
C ARG A 75 5.04 7.31 20.48
N ALA A 76 4.57 7.35 19.22
CA ALA A 76 5.24 6.77 18.06
C ALA A 76 5.93 7.82 17.18
N GLN A 77 6.17 9.04 17.69
CA GLN A 77 6.83 10.16 16.98
C GLN A 77 8.21 9.81 16.39
N ARG A 78 8.72 8.61 16.61
CA ARG A 78 9.89 8.10 15.92
C ARG A 78 9.57 7.77 14.44
N THR A 79 8.37 7.33 14.10
CA THR A 79 8.04 6.78 12.76
C THR A 79 7.08 7.64 11.94
N ALA A 80 6.63 8.81 12.43
CA ALA A 80 5.90 9.76 11.60
C ALA A 80 6.29 11.21 11.80
N ARG A 81 5.99 11.99 10.76
CA ARG A 81 6.36 13.38 10.61
C ARG A 81 5.21 14.15 9.99
N LEU A 82 4.73 15.15 10.71
CA LEU A 82 3.80 16.14 10.19
C LEU A 82 4.61 17.07 9.27
N VAL A 83 4.27 17.09 7.98
CA VAL A 83 5.00 17.86 6.95
C VAL A 83 4.03 18.35 5.89
N ASP A 84 4.39 19.36 5.13
CA ASP A 84 3.67 19.72 3.91
C ASP A 84 3.95 18.65 2.84
N LEU A 85 2.93 17.85 2.51
CA LEU A 85 3.07 16.80 1.51
C LEU A 85 3.29 17.43 0.14
N SER A 86 4.06 16.72 -0.68
CA SER A 86 4.46 17.20 -2.00
C SER A 86 4.72 16.02 -2.92
N ALA A 87 4.89 16.30 -4.21
CA ALA A 87 5.19 15.28 -5.21
C ALA A 87 6.44 14.46 -4.83
N SER A 88 7.42 15.07 -4.16
CA SER A 88 8.63 14.38 -3.69
C SER A 88 8.34 13.26 -2.70
N HIS A 89 7.34 13.42 -1.83
CA HIS A 89 6.94 12.37 -0.89
C HIS A 89 6.32 11.17 -1.61
N LEU A 90 5.52 11.42 -2.66
CA LEU A 90 4.94 10.36 -3.50
C LEU A 90 6.03 9.66 -4.33
N LEU A 91 6.93 10.42 -4.94
CA LEU A 91 8.08 9.88 -5.68
C LEU A 91 8.97 9.01 -4.79
N ALA A 92 9.19 9.43 -3.55
CA ALA A 92 9.91 8.64 -2.56
C ALA A 92 9.19 7.32 -2.28
N SER A 93 7.89 7.39 -1.97
CA SER A 93 7.06 6.23 -1.66
C SER A 93 6.97 5.20 -2.79
N SER A 94 7.08 5.64 -4.06
CA SER A 94 7.04 4.77 -5.25
C SER A 94 8.42 4.43 -5.82
N ALA A 95 9.52 4.81 -5.15
CA ALA A 95 10.87 4.61 -5.67
C ALA A 95 11.35 3.17 -5.42
N ILE A 96 10.85 2.24 -6.25
CA ILE A 96 11.20 0.82 -6.24
C ILE A 96 12.74 0.67 -6.31
N PRO A 97 13.36 -0.11 -5.40
CA PRO A 97 14.81 -0.27 -5.35
C PRO A 97 15.40 -0.73 -6.67
N PHE A 98 16.55 -0.17 -7.04
CA PHE A 98 17.28 -0.42 -8.29
C PHE A 98 16.54 0.01 -9.57
N VAL A 99 15.22 0.17 -9.54
CA VAL A 99 14.42 0.66 -10.65
C VAL A 99 14.48 2.18 -10.72
N PHE A 100 14.09 2.85 -9.64
CA PHE A 100 14.06 4.31 -9.57
C PHE A 100 15.09 4.85 -8.58
N PRO A 101 15.60 6.08 -8.79
CA PRO A 101 16.56 6.69 -7.88
C PRO A 101 15.90 7.04 -6.54
N ALA A 102 16.68 6.93 -5.46
CA ALA A 102 16.28 7.41 -4.14
C ALA A 102 16.02 8.93 -4.17
N VAL A 103 14.98 9.36 -3.47
CA VAL A 103 14.51 10.75 -3.46
C VAL A 103 15.02 11.46 -2.19
N PRO A 104 15.74 12.59 -2.31
CA PRO A 104 16.16 13.37 -1.16
C PRO A 104 14.97 14.14 -0.57
N LEU A 105 14.73 14.01 0.73
CA LEU A 105 13.76 14.81 1.47
C LEU A 105 14.45 15.48 2.65
N VAL A 106 14.00 16.69 2.99
CA VAL A 106 14.49 17.42 4.17
C VAL A 106 13.68 16.98 5.38
N LEU A 107 14.36 16.44 6.38
CA LEU A 107 13.78 16.01 7.64
C LEU A 107 14.56 16.63 8.79
N ASP A 108 13.88 17.35 9.68
CA ASP A 108 14.48 17.96 10.87
C ASP A 108 15.75 18.79 10.54
N GLY A 109 15.75 19.46 9.36
CA GLY A 109 16.86 20.28 8.85
C GLY A 109 18.00 19.50 8.17
N GLN A 110 17.88 18.18 8.02
CA GLN A 110 18.88 17.32 7.36
C GLN A 110 18.31 16.68 6.09
N ILE A 111 19.16 16.36 5.12
CA ILE A 111 18.75 15.63 3.92
C ILE A 111 18.87 14.13 4.19
N GLU A 112 17.76 13.42 4.10
CA GLU A 112 17.71 11.95 4.09
C GLU A 112 17.28 11.46 2.69
N TYR A 113 17.77 10.28 2.29
CA TYR A 113 17.40 9.66 1.01
C TYR A 113 16.36 8.58 1.25
N PHE A 114 15.24 8.68 0.54
CA PHE A 114 14.10 7.80 0.69
C PHE A 114 13.90 6.93 -0.55
N GLY A 115 13.37 5.73 -0.32
CA GLY A 115 12.89 4.82 -1.33
C GLY A 115 11.51 4.27 -0.97
N ASP A 116 11.09 3.26 -1.73
CA ASP A 116 9.74 2.72 -1.68
C ASP A 116 9.24 2.41 -0.25
N GLY A 117 8.00 2.81 0.02
CA GLY A 117 7.39 2.72 1.34
C GLY A 117 6.99 1.32 1.77
N SER A 118 6.75 0.43 0.81
CA SER A 118 6.35 -0.95 1.07
C SER A 118 7.51 -1.82 1.58
N ILE A 119 8.76 -1.44 1.28
CA ILE A 119 9.93 -2.26 1.57
C ILE A 119 10.09 -2.48 3.07
N ARG A 120 9.88 -3.69 3.58
CA ARG A 120 9.92 -4.02 5.02
C ARG A 120 8.80 -3.35 5.84
N GLN A 121 7.72 -2.91 5.20
CA GLN A 121 6.58 -2.34 5.90
C GLN A 121 5.80 -3.45 6.60
N ILE A 122 5.88 -3.52 7.92
CA ILE A 122 5.27 -4.62 8.70
C ILE A 122 3.80 -4.35 9.05
N ALA A 123 3.38 -3.09 9.13
CA ALA A 123 2.04 -2.70 9.55
C ALA A 123 1.47 -1.58 8.65
N PRO A 124 1.10 -1.88 7.39
CA PRO A 124 0.57 -0.90 6.45
C PRO A 124 -0.74 -0.23 6.90
N LEU A 125 -1.54 -0.85 7.78
CA LEU A 125 -2.81 -0.30 8.26
C LEU A 125 -2.66 0.56 9.51
N SER A 126 -1.51 0.47 10.19
CA SER A 126 -1.20 1.24 11.40
C SER A 126 -1.43 2.76 11.27
N PRO A 127 -1.07 3.44 10.17
CA PRO A 127 -1.36 4.86 10.02
C PRO A 127 -2.86 5.19 10.13
N ALA A 128 -3.73 4.43 9.45
CA ALA A 128 -5.17 4.64 9.50
C ALA A 128 -5.74 4.41 10.92
N ILE A 129 -5.28 3.35 11.60
CA ILE A 129 -5.66 3.06 12.98
C ILE A 129 -5.22 4.19 13.92
N HIS A 130 -3.99 4.69 13.78
CA HIS A 130 -3.48 5.82 14.57
C HIS A 130 -4.21 7.13 14.27
N PHE A 131 -4.74 7.28 13.06
CA PHE A 131 -5.64 8.39 12.71
C PHE A 131 -7.07 8.20 13.24
N GLY A 132 -7.32 7.14 14.00
CA GLY A 132 -8.59 6.91 14.67
C GLY A 132 -9.57 6.07 13.88
N ALA A 133 -9.18 5.48 12.74
CA ALA A 133 -10.09 4.62 11.99
C ALA A 133 -10.42 3.34 12.76
N ASP A 134 -11.72 3.11 12.99
CA ASP A 134 -12.27 1.85 13.52
C ASP A 134 -12.79 0.95 12.38
N ARG A 135 -12.79 1.47 11.15
CA ARG A 135 -13.10 0.71 9.94
C ARG A 135 -12.20 1.14 8.80
N ILE A 136 -11.65 0.16 8.08
CA ILE A 136 -10.65 0.40 7.04
C ILE A 136 -11.07 -0.32 5.76
N VAL A 137 -11.08 0.40 4.65
CA VAL A 137 -11.13 -0.21 3.32
C VAL A 137 -9.72 -0.26 2.76
N VAL A 138 -9.27 -1.45 2.38
CA VAL A 138 -7.95 -1.70 1.80
C VAL A 138 -8.11 -2.00 0.33
N ILE A 139 -7.40 -1.27 -0.54
CA ILE A 139 -7.36 -1.54 -1.98
C ILE A 139 -5.97 -2.08 -2.30
N GLY A 140 -5.87 -3.38 -2.55
CA GLY A 140 -4.63 -4.07 -2.86
C GLY A 140 -4.39 -4.21 -4.36
N ALA A 141 -3.12 -4.33 -4.76
CA ALA A 141 -2.72 -4.69 -6.13
C ALA A 141 -2.60 -6.22 -6.33
N ALA A 142 -2.83 -6.99 -5.26
CA ALA A 142 -2.89 -8.44 -5.28
C ALA A 142 -3.89 -8.92 -4.23
N ASP A 143 -4.25 -10.19 -4.31
CA ASP A 143 -5.03 -10.85 -3.27
C ASP A 143 -4.23 -10.83 -1.94
N PRO A 144 -4.79 -10.29 -0.83
CA PRO A 144 -4.14 -10.32 0.48
C PRO A 144 -4.05 -11.75 1.06
N ARG A 145 -4.82 -12.71 0.54
CA ARG A 145 -4.76 -14.13 0.90
C ARG A 145 -4.54 -14.94 -0.37
N PRO A 146 -3.36 -14.82 -0.99
CA PRO A 146 -3.09 -15.59 -2.19
C PRO A 146 -3.19 -17.07 -1.83
N GLU A 147 -4.10 -17.80 -2.48
CA GLU A 147 -4.07 -19.26 -2.43
C GLU A 147 -2.67 -19.67 -2.89
N ILE A 148 -1.87 -20.24 -1.98
CA ILE A 148 -0.61 -20.87 -2.36
C ILE A 148 -1.03 -21.89 -3.42
N PRO A 149 -0.59 -21.74 -4.69
CA PRO A 149 -0.93 -22.73 -5.69
C PRO A 149 -0.47 -24.06 -5.11
N ALA A 150 -1.42 -24.97 -4.84
CA ALA A 150 -1.08 -26.34 -4.53
C ALA A 150 -0.04 -26.74 -5.57
N ALA A 151 1.07 -27.35 -5.14
CA ALA A 151 2.15 -27.78 -6.01
C ALA A 151 1.65 -28.90 -6.94
N ASN A 152 0.69 -28.57 -7.80
CA ASN A 152 -0.02 -29.43 -8.70
C ASN A 152 0.83 -29.55 -9.94
N GLY A 153 1.96 -30.25 -9.81
CA GLY A 153 2.69 -30.94 -10.87
C GLY A 153 3.22 -30.13 -12.07
N ALA A 154 2.87 -28.85 -12.22
CA ALA A 154 3.25 -28.01 -13.35
C ALA A 154 4.62 -27.38 -13.10
N GLY A 155 5.66 -28.22 -13.19
CA GLY A 155 7.04 -27.80 -13.31
C GLY A 155 7.64 -27.25 -12.01
N LEU A 156 7.99 -28.15 -11.08
CA LEU A 156 9.21 -27.91 -10.30
C LEU A 156 10.30 -27.58 -11.30
N VAL A 157 10.74 -26.32 -11.32
CA VAL A 157 11.83 -25.87 -12.19
C VAL A 157 13.04 -26.70 -11.81
N ARG A 158 13.34 -27.74 -12.61
CA ARG A 158 14.50 -28.60 -12.40
C ARG A 158 15.74 -27.79 -12.77
N GLY A 159 16.44 -27.26 -11.78
CA GLY A 159 17.67 -26.49 -11.96
C GLY A 159 17.85 -25.40 -10.92
N TYR A 160 18.99 -24.70 -10.97
CA TYR A 160 19.22 -23.51 -10.17
C TYR A 160 18.28 -22.37 -10.61
N PRO A 161 17.67 -21.61 -9.69
CA PRO A 161 16.75 -20.54 -10.05
C PRO A 161 17.46 -19.42 -10.83
N THR A 162 16.79 -18.89 -11.85
CA THR A 162 17.26 -17.72 -12.61
C THR A 162 17.27 -16.46 -11.74
N LEU A 163 18.07 -15.45 -12.12
CA LEU A 163 18.08 -14.15 -11.42
C LEU A 163 16.70 -13.48 -11.43
N ALA A 164 15.90 -13.62 -12.49
CA ALA A 164 14.52 -13.14 -12.51
C ALA A 164 13.63 -13.86 -11.50
N GLN A 165 13.78 -15.18 -11.32
CA GLN A 165 13.02 -15.94 -10.32
C GLN A 165 13.39 -15.55 -8.89
N ILE A 166 14.70 -15.39 -8.61
CA ILE A 166 15.15 -14.92 -7.29
C ILE A 166 14.69 -13.48 -7.05
N GLY A 167 14.85 -12.60 -8.06
CA GLY A 167 14.40 -11.21 -7.99
C GLY A 167 12.90 -11.11 -7.77
N GLN A 168 12.10 -11.92 -8.46
CA GLN A 168 10.65 -12.01 -8.24
C GLN A 168 10.34 -12.42 -6.80
N GLN A 169 10.99 -13.44 -6.26
CA GLN A 169 10.75 -13.88 -4.87
C GLN A 169 11.10 -12.79 -3.85
N VAL A 170 12.18 -12.05 -4.11
CA VAL A 170 12.58 -10.91 -3.26
C VAL A 170 11.56 -9.78 -3.38
N LEU A 171 11.10 -9.44 -4.58
CA LEU A 171 10.09 -8.41 -4.76
C LEU A 171 8.74 -8.84 -4.14
N ALA A 172 8.25 -10.03 -4.41
CA ALA A 172 7.00 -10.52 -3.82
C ALA A 172 7.02 -10.45 -2.29
N SER A 173 8.12 -10.87 -1.64
CA SER A 173 8.23 -10.83 -0.18
C SER A 173 8.40 -9.42 0.41
N VAL A 174 8.87 -8.47 -0.40
CA VAL A 174 9.04 -7.07 -0.01
C VAL A 174 7.76 -6.24 -0.22
N PHE A 175 6.95 -6.58 -1.23
CA PHE A 175 5.83 -5.76 -1.70
C PHE A 175 4.43 -6.32 -1.38
N LEU A 176 4.23 -7.64 -1.33
CA LEU A 176 2.88 -8.24 -1.33
C LEU A 176 2.47 -8.88 0.01
N ASP A 177 3.42 -9.36 0.81
CA ASP A 177 3.12 -10.18 2.00
C ASP A 177 2.65 -9.37 3.23
N SER A 178 2.83 -8.05 3.24
CA SER A 178 2.58 -7.23 4.43
C SER A 178 1.12 -6.88 4.68
N ILE A 179 0.32 -6.69 3.63
CA ILE A 179 -1.10 -6.31 3.79
C ILE A 179 -1.91 -7.48 4.36
N GLY A 180 -1.75 -8.68 3.80
CA GLY A 180 -2.45 -9.87 4.27
C GLY A 180 -2.14 -10.21 5.73
N SER A 181 -0.86 -10.22 6.08
CA SER A 181 -0.41 -10.50 7.45
C SER A 181 -0.88 -9.45 8.46
N ASP A 182 -0.96 -8.17 8.08
CA ASP A 182 -1.50 -7.11 8.94
C ASP A 182 -3.02 -7.24 9.12
N ILE A 183 -3.76 -7.62 8.08
CA ILE A 183 -5.20 -7.91 8.16
C ILE A 183 -5.47 -9.09 9.09
N GLU A 184 -4.75 -10.21 8.91
CA GLU A 184 -4.90 -11.40 9.78
C GLU A 184 -4.59 -11.07 11.24
N ARG A 185 -3.60 -10.22 11.47
CA ARG A 185 -3.26 -9.73 12.80
C ARG A 185 -4.39 -8.92 13.42
N ILE A 186 -4.98 -7.98 12.68
CA ILE A 186 -6.12 -7.19 13.15
C ILE A 186 -7.31 -8.10 13.45
N GLU A 187 -7.65 -9.02 12.56
CA GLU A 187 -8.74 -9.97 12.80
C GLU A 187 -8.49 -10.86 14.02
N HIS A 188 -7.24 -11.28 14.24
CA HIS A 188 -6.88 -12.02 15.43
C HIS A 188 -7.04 -11.19 16.70
N ILE A 189 -6.63 -9.92 16.66
CA ILE A 189 -6.81 -8.97 17.76
C ILE A 189 -8.30 -8.76 18.06
N ASN A 190 -9.13 -8.50 17.05
CA ASN A 190 -10.57 -8.35 17.22
C ASN A 190 -11.20 -9.55 17.92
N ARG A 191 -10.87 -10.78 17.49
CA ARG A 191 -11.37 -12.02 18.13
C ARG A 191 -10.96 -12.16 19.60
N MET A 192 -9.84 -11.57 20.01
CA MET A 192 -9.41 -11.56 21.42
C MET A 192 -10.12 -10.48 22.24
N ILE A 193 -10.53 -9.39 21.61
CA ILE A 193 -11.21 -8.25 22.25
C ILE A 193 -12.71 -8.52 22.41
N ASP A 194 -13.38 -9.06 21.38
CA ASP A 194 -14.82 -9.32 21.35
C ASP A 194 -15.42 -9.97 22.62
N PRO A 195 -14.77 -10.94 23.29
CA PRO A 195 -15.31 -11.54 24.51
C PRO A 195 -15.01 -10.76 25.80
N LEU A 196 -14.24 -9.67 25.75
CA LEU A 196 -13.87 -8.90 26.94
C LEU A 196 -15.06 -8.06 27.44
N PRO A 197 -15.27 -7.94 28.76
CA PRO A 197 -16.23 -7.00 29.31
C PRO A 197 -15.87 -5.56 28.91
N HIS A 198 -16.85 -4.72 28.53
CA HIS A 198 -16.63 -3.33 28.05
C HIS A 198 -15.77 -2.46 28.99
N GLN A 199 -15.77 -2.74 30.30
CA GLN A 199 -14.93 -2.03 31.27
C GLN A 199 -13.42 -2.27 31.04
N VAL A 200 -13.03 -3.46 30.55
CA VAL A 200 -11.64 -3.82 30.26
C VAL A 200 -11.17 -3.20 28.93
N GLU A 201 -12.07 -3.04 27.96
CA GLU A 201 -11.76 -2.42 26.66
C GLU A 201 -11.34 -0.95 26.82
N VAL A 202 -12.13 -0.16 27.56
CA VAL A 202 -11.89 1.28 27.78
C VAL A 202 -10.56 1.53 28.50
N ASP A 203 -10.22 0.72 29.50
CA ASP A 203 -8.98 0.87 30.29
C ASP A 203 -7.74 0.33 29.57
N SER A 204 -7.91 -0.62 28.64
CA SER A 204 -6.81 -1.24 27.91
C SER A 204 -6.31 -0.41 26.71
N GLY A 205 -7.16 0.46 26.15
CA GLY A 205 -6.85 1.24 24.95
C GLY A 205 -6.87 0.43 23.65
N TRP A 206 -7.35 -0.82 23.69
CA TRP A 206 -7.57 -1.66 22.52
C TRP A 206 -8.90 -1.29 21.88
N ARG A 207 -8.94 -1.32 20.55
CA ARG A 207 -10.15 -1.02 19.76
C ARG A 207 -10.36 -2.10 18.73
N HIS A 208 -11.62 -2.49 18.56
CA HIS A 208 -12.05 -3.30 17.43
C HIS A 208 -11.90 -2.50 16.14
N VAL A 209 -11.29 -3.10 15.12
CA VAL A 209 -11.10 -2.47 13.81
C VAL A 209 -11.59 -3.38 12.70
N ASP A 210 -12.69 -3.04 12.05
CA ASP A 210 -13.17 -3.83 10.90
C ASP A 210 -12.35 -3.50 9.65
N VAL A 211 -12.00 -4.53 8.86
CA VAL A 211 -11.26 -4.34 7.60
C VAL A 211 -12.01 -4.97 6.44
N LEU A 212 -12.26 -4.18 5.40
CA LEU A 212 -12.77 -4.63 4.11
C LEU A 212 -11.64 -4.57 3.08
N ALA A 213 -11.15 -5.72 2.63
CA ALA A 213 -10.13 -5.79 1.59
C ALA A 213 -10.77 -5.97 0.20
N ILE A 214 -10.32 -5.13 -0.75
CA ILE A 214 -10.66 -5.20 -2.17
C ILE A 214 -9.38 -5.57 -2.91
N ALA A 215 -9.44 -6.68 -3.64
CA ALA A 215 -8.35 -7.20 -4.45
C ALA A 215 -8.79 -7.29 -5.92
N PRO A 216 -7.83 -7.25 -6.86
CA PRO A 216 -8.15 -7.42 -8.27
C PRO A 216 -8.71 -8.83 -8.54
N SER A 217 -9.74 -8.92 -9.38
CA SER A 217 -10.34 -10.21 -9.77
C SER A 217 -9.46 -11.03 -10.72
N GLU A 218 -8.49 -10.37 -11.35
CA GLU A 218 -7.50 -10.98 -12.23
C GLU A 218 -6.09 -10.67 -11.75
N ARG A 219 -5.19 -11.64 -11.89
CA ARG A 219 -3.77 -11.45 -11.54
C ARG A 219 -3.11 -10.46 -12.49
N ILE A 220 -2.58 -9.37 -11.95
CA ILE A 220 -1.90 -8.31 -12.70
C ILE A 220 -0.75 -8.87 -13.56
N GLU A 221 -0.03 -9.88 -13.07
CA GLU A 221 1.07 -10.51 -13.82
C GLU A 221 0.59 -11.16 -15.14
N LEU A 222 -0.62 -11.72 -15.16
CA LEU A 222 -1.19 -12.33 -16.36
C LEU A 222 -1.58 -11.27 -17.40
N ILE A 223 -2.08 -10.13 -16.92
CA ILE A 223 -2.36 -8.97 -17.78
C ILE A 223 -1.06 -8.44 -18.36
N ALA A 224 -0.03 -8.21 -17.53
CA ALA A 224 1.28 -7.73 -17.96
C ALA A 224 1.89 -8.63 -19.06
N ALA A 225 1.72 -9.95 -18.95
CA ALA A 225 2.18 -10.91 -19.96
C ALA A 225 1.59 -10.63 -21.37
N LYS A 226 0.32 -10.23 -21.46
CA LYS A 226 -0.35 -9.89 -22.74
C LYS A 226 0.29 -8.69 -23.42
N HIS A 227 0.80 -7.75 -22.62
CA HIS A 227 1.31 -6.46 -23.07
C HIS A 227 2.84 -6.39 -23.21
N LEU A 228 3.58 -7.46 -22.91
CA LEU A 228 5.04 -7.50 -22.99
C LEU A 228 5.63 -7.00 -24.31
N LYS A 229 4.90 -7.20 -25.43
CA LYS A 229 5.35 -6.79 -26.77
C LYS A 229 5.31 -5.27 -27.00
N GLN A 230 4.50 -4.55 -26.23
CA GLN A 230 4.31 -3.09 -26.35
C GLN A 230 5.45 -2.33 -25.67
N MET A 231 6.17 -2.99 -24.77
CA MET A 231 7.31 -2.42 -24.07
C MET A 231 8.48 -2.06 -25.01
N PRO A 232 9.23 -0.98 -24.73
CA PRO A 232 10.40 -0.59 -25.50
C PRO A 232 11.40 -1.74 -25.68
N ALA A 233 12.00 -1.83 -26.87
CA ALA A 233 12.90 -2.94 -27.21
C ALA A 233 14.09 -3.08 -26.23
N THR A 234 14.58 -1.97 -25.69
CA THR A 234 15.62 -1.92 -24.66
C THR A 234 15.19 -2.62 -23.37
N MET A 235 13.99 -2.31 -22.88
CA MET A 235 13.41 -2.93 -21.68
C MET A 235 13.10 -4.40 -21.90
N ARG A 236 12.57 -4.78 -23.08
CA ARG A 236 12.39 -6.19 -23.46
C ARG A 236 13.73 -6.95 -23.49
N GLY A 237 14.79 -6.32 -23.99
CA GLY A 237 16.13 -6.89 -24.01
C GLY A 237 16.70 -7.11 -22.60
N LEU A 238 16.51 -6.15 -21.69
CA LEU A 238 16.91 -6.27 -20.29
C LEU A 238 16.17 -7.41 -19.58
N LEU A 239 14.85 -7.51 -19.77
CA LEU A 239 14.05 -8.61 -19.26
C LEU A 239 14.50 -9.96 -19.83
N GLY A 240 14.74 -10.04 -21.14
CA GLY A 240 15.24 -11.25 -21.79
C GLY A 240 16.59 -11.72 -21.21
N ALA A 241 17.50 -10.79 -20.90
CA ALA A 241 18.82 -11.10 -20.36
C ALA A 241 18.81 -11.66 -18.93
N ILE A 242 17.73 -11.42 -18.15
CA ILE A 242 17.58 -11.95 -16.78
C ILE A 242 16.70 -13.20 -16.71
N GLY A 243 16.21 -13.71 -17.85
CA GLY A 243 15.35 -14.90 -17.93
C GLY A 243 13.86 -14.61 -18.14
N GLY A 244 13.52 -13.42 -18.65
CA GLY A 244 12.14 -12.92 -18.76
C GLY A 244 11.23 -13.59 -19.80
N SER A 245 11.68 -14.65 -20.47
CA SER A 245 10.84 -15.48 -21.36
C SER A 245 9.99 -16.53 -20.61
N GLN A 246 10.15 -16.63 -19.29
CA GLN A 246 9.41 -17.53 -18.41
C GLN A 246 8.34 -16.77 -17.59
N PRO A 247 7.38 -17.45 -16.92
CA PRO A 247 6.35 -16.82 -16.09
C PRO A 247 6.89 -15.80 -15.07
N ALA A 248 8.11 -16.02 -14.56
CA ALA A 248 8.81 -15.09 -13.67
C ALA A 248 9.10 -13.71 -14.30
N GLY A 249 9.29 -13.66 -15.62
CA GLY A 249 9.46 -12.42 -16.37
C GLY A 249 8.22 -11.54 -16.37
N ALA A 250 7.03 -12.14 -16.41
CA ALA A 250 5.76 -11.40 -16.41
C ALA A 250 5.50 -10.71 -15.06
N SER A 251 5.89 -11.35 -13.95
CA SER A 251 5.78 -10.77 -12.61
C SER A 251 6.73 -9.60 -12.38
N PHE A 252 7.93 -9.62 -12.97
CA PHE A 252 8.83 -8.46 -12.91
C PHE A 252 8.41 -7.38 -13.92
N ALA A 253 7.85 -7.78 -15.07
CA ALA A 253 7.35 -6.86 -16.07
C ALA A 253 6.15 -6.05 -15.58
N SER A 254 5.27 -6.58 -14.73
CA SER A 254 4.13 -5.81 -14.19
C SER A 254 4.57 -4.56 -13.42
N TYR A 255 5.76 -4.55 -12.83
CA TYR A 255 6.35 -3.39 -12.15
C TYR A 255 7.05 -2.39 -13.09
N LEU A 256 7.38 -2.80 -14.31
CA LEU A 256 8.17 -2.01 -15.27
C LEU A 256 7.39 -1.58 -16.50
N LEU A 257 6.18 -2.11 -16.68
CA LEU A 257 5.36 -1.85 -17.84
C LEU A 257 4.52 -0.58 -17.59
N PHE A 258 5.03 0.55 -18.07
CA PHE A 258 4.36 1.85 -17.97
C PHE A 258 3.68 2.27 -19.28
N GLU A 259 3.30 1.31 -20.11
CA GLU A 259 2.72 1.55 -21.43
C GLU A 259 1.21 1.79 -21.35
N GLU A 260 0.70 2.74 -22.14
CA GLU A 260 -0.71 3.15 -22.15
C GLU A 260 -1.68 1.96 -22.19
N PRO A 261 -1.55 0.97 -23.10
CA PRO A 261 -2.56 -0.08 -23.20
C PRO A 261 -2.63 -0.96 -21.95
N PHE A 262 -1.50 -1.18 -21.27
CA PHE A 262 -1.46 -1.91 -20.01
C PHE A 262 -2.13 -1.11 -18.90
N THR A 263 -1.77 0.17 -18.73
CA THR A 263 -2.37 1.03 -17.69
C THR A 263 -3.89 1.17 -17.87
N ARG A 264 -4.38 1.21 -19.12
CA ARG A 264 -5.81 1.23 -19.42
C ARG A 264 -6.51 -0.07 -19.04
N GLU A 265 -5.91 -1.24 -19.33
CA GLU A 265 -6.48 -2.54 -18.93
C GLU A 265 -6.54 -2.66 -17.40
N LEU A 266 -5.55 -2.12 -16.66
CA LEU A 266 -5.59 -2.07 -15.19
C LEU A 266 -6.69 -1.14 -14.64
N ILE A 267 -6.90 0.02 -15.25
CA ILE A 267 -7.98 0.94 -14.86
C ILE A 267 -9.35 0.29 -15.11
N GLU A 268 -9.53 -0.39 -16.23
CA GLU A 268 -10.78 -1.09 -16.56
C GLU A 268 -11.05 -2.26 -15.61
N LEU A 269 -10.00 -3.02 -15.25
CA LEU A 269 -10.09 -4.06 -14.21
C LEU A 269 -10.56 -3.46 -12.89
N GLY A 270 -9.91 -2.40 -12.41
CA GLY A 270 -10.29 -1.73 -11.17
C GLY A 270 -11.72 -1.17 -11.19
N TYR A 271 -12.15 -0.63 -12.32
CA TYR A 271 -13.53 -0.16 -12.51
C TYR A 271 -14.54 -1.31 -12.40
N ARG A 272 -14.31 -2.40 -13.13
CA ARG A 272 -15.16 -3.61 -13.10
C ARG A 272 -15.22 -4.22 -11.71
N ASP A 273 -14.09 -4.36 -11.03
CA ASP A 273 -14.02 -4.94 -9.68
C ASP A 273 -14.74 -4.07 -8.65
N GLY A 274 -14.52 -2.75 -8.70
CA GLY A 274 -15.23 -1.80 -7.85
C GLY A 274 -16.74 -1.82 -8.09
N ARG A 275 -17.18 -1.97 -9.36
CA ARG A 275 -18.60 -2.10 -9.72
C ARG A 275 -19.21 -3.42 -9.25
N ALA A 276 -18.46 -4.52 -9.30
CA ALA A 276 -18.91 -5.81 -8.78
C ALA A 276 -19.08 -5.80 -7.25
N GLN A 277 -18.26 -5.01 -6.54
CA GLN A 277 -18.33 -4.83 -5.08
C GLN A 277 -19.25 -3.68 -4.64
N ARG A 278 -20.04 -3.10 -5.56
CA ARG A 278 -20.85 -1.90 -5.29
C ARG A 278 -21.73 -2.04 -4.05
N ASP A 279 -22.49 -3.12 -3.95
CA ASP A 279 -23.48 -3.29 -2.88
C ASP A 279 -22.78 -3.50 -1.53
N THR A 280 -21.71 -4.31 -1.49
CA THR A 280 -20.83 -4.48 -0.33
C THR A 280 -20.26 -3.15 0.16
N LEU A 281 -19.74 -2.32 -0.75
CA LEU A 281 -19.19 -1.01 -0.45
C LEU A 281 -20.25 -0.03 0.04
N ALA A 282 -21.43 -0.03 -0.59
CA ALA A 282 -22.54 0.82 -0.19
C ALA A 282 -23.01 0.47 1.22
N ASP A 283 -23.17 -0.82 1.52
CA ASP A 283 -23.54 -1.30 2.85
C ASP A 283 -22.47 -0.95 3.90
N TRP A 284 -21.18 -1.10 3.55
CA TRP A 284 -20.07 -0.75 4.43
C TRP A 284 -20.07 0.73 4.81
N ILE A 285 -20.29 1.61 3.82
CA ILE A 285 -20.37 3.06 4.03
C ILE A 285 -21.65 3.41 4.80
N ALA A 286 -22.80 2.82 4.48
CA ALA A 286 -24.06 3.12 5.18
C ALA A 286 -24.02 2.75 6.67
N ARG A 287 -23.35 1.64 7.02
CA ARG A 287 -23.09 1.26 8.42
C ARG A 287 -22.16 2.25 9.13
N ALA A 288 -21.49 3.14 8.42
CA ALA A 288 -20.71 4.24 9.01
C ALA A 288 -21.56 5.36 9.55
N ASP A 289 -22.59 5.70 8.80
CA ASP A 289 -23.45 6.83 9.10
C ASP A 289 -24.54 6.45 10.11
N GLY A 290 -24.97 5.18 10.10
CA GLY A 290 -25.81 4.59 11.15
C GLY A 290 -24.93 3.97 12.23
N GLY A 291 -24.74 4.69 13.36
CA GLY A 291 -23.95 4.24 14.50
C GLY A 291 -24.11 2.74 14.81
N GLY A 292 -23.00 2.06 15.07
CA GLY A 292 -22.92 0.62 15.21
C GLY A 292 -23.93 0.01 16.18
N PRO A 293 -24.13 -1.32 16.14
CA PRO A 293 -25.08 -2.03 17.00
C PRO A 293 -24.64 -1.95 18.47
N GLY A 294 -25.04 -0.87 19.14
CA GLY A 294 -24.73 -0.58 20.53
C GLY A 294 -25.54 0.58 21.13
N ALA A 295 -26.20 1.40 20.31
CA ALA A 295 -27.04 2.52 20.77
C ALA A 295 -28.50 2.34 20.33
N GLY A 296 -29.22 1.40 20.93
CA GLY A 296 -30.63 1.20 20.57
C GLY A 296 -31.36 0.04 21.22
N ALA A 297 -31.06 -0.31 22.48
CA ALA A 297 -31.89 -1.22 23.27
C ALA A 297 -31.85 -0.85 24.76
N ALA A 298 -32.20 0.40 25.06
CA ALA A 298 -32.65 0.78 26.40
C ALA A 298 -33.85 1.69 26.23
N VAL A 299 -34.84 1.55 27.12
CA VAL A 299 -36.23 2.07 27.09
C VAL A 299 -37.16 1.08 26.36
N SER A 300 -38.11 0.39 26.99
CA SER A 300 -38.94 0.72 28.17
C SER A 300 -39.52 -0.54 28.81
N GLY A 301 -39.54 -0.61 30.14
CA GLY A 301 -40.28 -1.65 30.85
C GLY A 301 -40.13 -1.59 32.37
N THR A 302 -40.38 -0.44 33.00
CA THR A 302 -40.57 -0.35 34.45
C THR A 302 -42.04 -0.22 34.80
N ALA A 303 -42.43 -1.07 35.75
CA ALA A 303 -43.52 -0.97 36.72
C ALA A 303 -44.95 -1.32 36.27
N GLU A 304 -45.41 -2.48 36.73
CA GLU A 304 -46.63 -2.50 37.55
C GLU A 304 -46.48 -3.54 38.67
N ALA A 305 -46.30 -3.04 39.89
CA ALA A 305 -46.51 -3.76 41.12
C ALA A 305 -47.92 -3.43 41.60
N GLY A 306 -48.73 -4.46 41.85
CA GLY A 306 -50.07 -4.34 42.41
C GLY A 306 -50.42 -5.59 43.21
N THR A 307 -50.11 -5.56 44.50
CA THR A 307 -50.71 -6.39 45.57
C THR A 307 -52.11 -5.83 45.92
N PRO A 308 -52.97 -6.49 46.74
CA PRO A 308 -52.68 -7.28 47.95
C PRO A 308 -52.96 -8.79 47.84
#